data_AF-A0A7W1IVS9-F1
#
_entry.id   AF-A0A7W1IVS9-F1
#
_cell.length_a   1.000
_cell.length_b   1.000
_cell.length_c   1.000
_cell.angle_alpha   90.00
_cell.angle_beta   90.00
_cell.angle_gamma   90.00
#
_symmetry.space_group_name_H-M   'P 1'
#
loop_
_entity.id
_entity.type
_entity.pdbx_description
1 polymer ?
#
loop_
_entity_poly.entity_id
_entity_poly.type
_entity_poly.pdbx_seq_one_letter_code
_entity_poly.pdbx_strand_id
1 'polypeptide(L)' 'MCDSTLAIYCFIDDFLKQSGHKEDIRVQVTDSEVITIAICAMLHFGGNA' A
#
# COMPACT_ATOMS: atom_id res chain seq x y z
N MET A 1 13.01 -1.13 9.88
CA MET A 1 11.75 -0.36 9.78
C MET A 1 11.45 -0.02 8.32
N CYS A 2 12.32 0.74 7.63
CA CYS A 2 12.03 1.23 6.28
C CYS A 2 12.04 0.16 5.18
N ASP A 3 12.94 -0.84 5.25
CA ASP A 3 13.13 -1.81 4.17
C ASP A 3 11.90 -2.69 3.93
N SER A 4 11.27 -3.19 5.00
CA SER A 4 10.08 -4.04 4.91
C SER A 4 8.85 -3.28 4.41
N THR A 5 8.64 -2.04 4.86
CA THR A 5 7.54 -1.20 4.37
C THR A 5 7.74 -0.80 2.91
N LEU A 6 8.99 -0.50 2.52
CA LEU A 6 9.35 -0.22 1.12
C LEU A 6 9.10 -1.44 0.22
N ALA A 7 9.48 -2.63 0.69
CA ALA A 7 9.24 -3.88 -0.03
C ALA A 7 7.74 -4.16 -0.19
N ILE A 8 6.93 -3.95 0.86
CA ILE A 8 5.46 -4.07 0.78
C ILE A 8 4.89 -3.07 -0.21
N TYR A 9 5.30 -1.80 -0.14
CA TYR A 9 4.85 -0.78 -1.09
C TYR A 9 5.16 -1.17 -2.53
N CYS A 10 6.40 -1.54 -2.81
CA CYS A 10 6.84 -1.89 -4.16
C CYS A 10 6.10 -3.13 -4.69
N PHE A 11 5.87 -4.14 -3.84
CA PHE A 11 5.09 -5.32 -4.20
C PHE A 11 3.63 -4.97 -4.54
N ILE A 12 2.98 -4.14 -3.73
CA ILE A 12 1.58 -3.75 -3.91
C ILE A 12 1.43 -2.87 -5.17
N ASP A 13 2.32 -1.89 -5.36
CA ASP A 13 2.32 -1.00 -6.54
C ASP A 13 2.50 -1.80 -7.84
N ASP A 14 3.43 -2.74 -7.89
CA ASP A 14 3.64 -3.59 -9.07
C ASP A 14 2.45 -4.53 -9.32
N PHE A 15 1.87 -5.08 -8.25
CA PHE A 15 0.66 -5.91 -8.34
C PHE A 15 -0.55 -5.14 -8.90
N LEU A 16 -0.78 -3.91 -8.44
CA LEU A 16 -1.87 -3.06 -8.94
C LEU A 16 -1.65 -2.71 -10.42
N LYS A 17 -0.42 -2.36 -10.79
CA LYS A 17 -0.06 -2.06 -12.19
C LYS A 17 -0.24 -3.27 -13.10
N GLN A 18 0.18 -4.47 -12.66
CA GLN A 18 -0.02 -5.71 -13.41
C GLN A 18 -1.51 -6.09 -13.53
N SER A 19 -2.34 -5.76 -12.53
CA SER A 19 -3.79 -5.96 -12.58
C SER A 19 -4.51 -5.00 -13.55
N GLY A 20 -3.80 -4.07 -14.18
CA GLY A 20 -4.39 -3.02 -15.03
C GLY A 20 -5.15 -1.97 -14.22
N HIS A 21 -4.86 -1.86 -12.93
CA HIS A 21 -5.45 -0.84 -12.07
C HIS A 21 -5.04 0.54 -12.58
N LYS A 22 -6.02 1.43 -12.69
CA LYS A 22 -5.82 2.78 -13.22
C LYS A 22 -6.28 3.76 -12.17
N GLU A 23 -5.33 4.52 -11.64
CA GLU A 23 -5.62 5.54 -10.65
C GLU A 23 -6.37 6.71 -11.26
N ASP A 24 -7.30 7.28 -10.50
CA ASP A 24 -7.96 8.53 -10.88
C ASP A 24 -6.97 9.69 -10.69
N ILE A 25 -6.82 10.53 -11.70
CA ILE A 25 -5.87 11.66 -11.69
C ILE A 25 -6.13 12.70 -10.58
N ARG A 26 -7.27 12.63 -9.89
CA ARG A 26 -7.66 13.51 -8.78
C ARG A 26 -7.27 12.96 -7.41
N VAL A 27 -6.79 11.71 -7.33
CA VAL A 27 -6.32 11.14 -6.07
C VAL A 27 -5.05 11.88 -5.60
N GLN A 28 -4.98 12.15 -4.30
CA GLN A 28 -3.82 12.78 -3.67
C GLN A 28 -2.85 11.76 -3.05
N VAL A 29 -3.33 10.53 -2.89
CA VAL A 29 -2.59 9.39 -2.32
C VAL A 29 -2.93 8.18 -3.17
N THR A 30 -1.92 7.41 -3.55
CA THR A 30 -2.11 6.26 -4.43
C THR A 30 -2.81 5.11 -3.72
N ASP A 31 -3.54 4.27 -4.46
CA ASP A 31 -4.18 3.07 -3.88
C ASP A 31 -3.14 2.14 -3.24
N SER A 32 -1.96 2.04 -3.85
CA SER A 32 -0.81 1.31 -3.32
C SER A 32 -0.31 1.86 -1.98
N GLU A 33 -0.27 3.20 -1.80
CA GLU A 33 0.08 3.82 -0.53
C GLU A 33 -0.98 3.54 0.54
N VAL A 34 -2.26 3.69 0.20
CA VAL A 34 -3.38 3.42 1.13
C VAL A 34 -3.33 1.98 1.64
N ILE A 35 -3.15 1.01 0.74
CA ILE A 35 -3.06 -0.41 1.09
C ILE A 35 -1.80 -0.68 1.94
N THR A 36 -0.66 -0.09 1.57
CA THR A 36 0.57 -0.24 2.34
C THR A 36 0.43 0.30 3.75
N ILE A 37 -0.19 1.47 3.92
CA ILE A 37 -0.46 2.06 5.24
C ILE A 37 -1.39 1.16 6.04
N ALA A 38 -2.44 0.60 5.43
CA ALA A 38 -3.35 -0.32 6.10
C ALA A 38 -2.62 -1.59 6.60
N ILE A 39 -1.78 -2.20 5.75
CA ILE A 39 -0.97 -3.37 6.12
C ILE A 39 0.01 -3.01 7.23
N CYS A 40 0.72 -1.88 7.10
CA CYS A 40 1.66 -1.40 8.11
C CYS A 40 0.95 -1.13 9.44
N ALA A 41 -0.26 -0.57 9.38
CA ALA A 41 -1.09 -0.33 10.56
C ALA A 41 -1.51 -1.64 11.24
N MET A 42 -1.92 -2.65 10.47
CA MET A 42 -2.25 -3.97 10.99
C MET A 42 -1.04 -4.65 11.65
N LEU A 43 0.13 -4.57 11.01
CA LEU A 43 1.37 -5.20 11.51
C LEU A 43 1.90 -4.54 12.78
N HIS A 44 1.80 -3.22 12.89
CA HIS A 44 2.44 -2.47 13.98
C HIS A 44 1.52 -2.08 15.12
N PHE A 45 0.24 -1.84 14.84
CA PHE A 45 -0.71 -1.38 15.85
C PHE A 45 -1.70 -2.46 16.27
N GLY A 46 -1.75 -3.59 15.55
CA GLY A 46 -2.73 -4.65 15.77
C GLY A 46 -4.13 -4.14 15.47
N GLY A 47 -4.81 -4.72 14.48
CA GLY A 47 -6.23 -4.42 14.25
C GLY A 47 -6.96 -4.51 15.59
N ASN A 48 -7.66 -3.44 15.99
CA ASN A 48 -8.26 -3.29 17.31
C ASN A 48 -8.97 -4.59 17.74
N ALA A 49 -8.33 -5.33 18.65
CA ALA A 49 -8.86 -6.58 19.20
C ALA A 49 -10.00 -6.29 20.19
#